data_AF-A0A4Q7J588-F1
#
_entry.id   AF-A0A4Q7J588-F1
#
_cell.length_a   1.000
_cell.length_b   1.000
_cell.length_c   1.000
_cell.angle_alpha   90.00
_cell.angle_beta   90.00
_cell.angle_gamma   90.00
#
_symmetry.space_group_name_H-M   'P 1'
#
loop_
_entity.id
_entity.type
_entity.pdbx_description
1 polymer ?
#
loop_
_entity_poly.entity_id
_entity_poly.type
_entity_poly.pdbx_seq_one_letter_code
_entity_poly.pdbx_strand_id
1 'polypeptide(L)'
;METVRDRVRTALAIADQNGQPRPDRAELARQTRATERAVYEALVELDKEKANNNGTPAHVNGNKAEPSSSNPVKRKAATVKQKLTTTRKPTSKRPHRPWPLLIIGLGAAVAVWSGWVGLGQMAGFGVIQLLPGIWDDLRLNTAIVLPLSVEAYAAYALHVWLGITPATKSRSTKTKPRSNRTLRFARTSAIASLAIGAVAQVAYHLMSAAGYTRAPWPIVMLVAIIPVVVLGLASALAKLVSNDIHR
;
A
#
# COMPACT_ATOMS: atom_id res chain seq x y z
N MET A 1 -8.91 -39.78 17.65
CA MET A 1 -7.96 -38.65 17.52
C MET A 1 -8.62 -37.42 18.11
N GLU A 2 -7.99 -36.80 19.11
CA GLU A 2 -8.52 -35.60 19.77
C GLU A 2 -8.48 -34.41 18.81
N THR A 3 -9.61 -33.72 18.62
CA THR A 3 -9.68 -32.60 17.67
C THR A 3 -9.12 -31.32 18.29
N VAL A 4 -8.66 -30.37 17.46
CA VAL A 4 -8.20 -29.05 17.93
C VAL A 4 -9.29 -28.34 18.74
N ARG A 5 -10.55 -28.53 18.36
CA ARG A 5 -11.72 -27.99 19.07
C ARG A 5 -11.84 -28.53 20.50
N ASP A 6 -11.65 -29.83 20.69
CA ASP A 6 -11.72 -30.45 22.02
C ASP A 6 -10.61 -29.93 22.92
N ARG A 7 -9.39 -29.76 22.39
CA ARG A 7 -8.25 -29.18 23.12
C ARG A 7 -8.48 -27.73 23.52
N VAL A 8 -9.05 -26.91 22.63
CA VAL A 8 -9.41 -25.51 22.92
C VAL A 8 -10.51 -25.45 23.98
N ARG A 9 -11.52 -26.32 23.89
CA ARG A 9 -12.60 -26.41 24.90
C ARG A 9 -12.04 -26.77 26.28
N THR A 10 -11.15 -27.75 26.36
CA THR A 10 -10.51 -28.18 27.61
C THR A 10 -9.63 -27.07 28.20
N ALA A 11 -8.83 -26.39 27.37
CA ALA A 11 -7.99 -25.27 27.83
C ALA A 11 -8.82 -24.11 28.39
N LEU A 12 -9.96 -23.79 27.77
CA LEU A 12 -10.89 -22.78 28.28
C LEU A 12 -11.56 -23.22 29.60
N ALA A 13 -11.94 -24.49 29.71
CA ALA A 13 -12.54 -25.02 30.93
C ALA A 13 -11.57 -24.99 32.12
N ILE A 14 -10.28 -25.27 31.89
CA ILE A 14 -9.22 -25.17 32.90
C ILE A 14 -9.01 -23.72 33.34
N ALA A 15 -8.99 -22.77 32.39
CA ALA A 15 -8.86 -21.35 32.71
C ALA A 15 -10.06 -20.82 33.53
N ASP A 16 -11.29 -21.21 33.15
CA ASP A 16 -12.51 -20.84 33.86
C ASP A 16 -12.55 -21.47 35.28
N GLN A 17 -12.09 -22.72 35.46
CA GLN A 17 -11.98 -23.37 36.78
C GLN A 17 -10.94 -22.71 37.69
N ASN A 18 -9.83 -22.25 37.12
CA ASN A 18 -8.75 -21.59 37.86
C ASN A 18 -9.00 -20.10 38.11
N GLY A 19 -10.16 -19.57 37.71
CA GLY A 19 -10.49 -18.14 37.83
C GLY A 19 -9.57 -17.22 37.05
N GLN A 20 -8.86 -17.75 36.04
CA GLN A 20 -7.91 -16.98 35.25
C GLN A 20 -8.61 -16.23 34.12
N PRO A 21 -8.09 -15.06 33.72
CA PRO A 21 -8.59 -14.36 32.54
C PRO A 21 -8.45 -15.27 31.30
N ARG A 22 -9.43 -15.20 30.40
CA ARG A 22 -9.48 -16.06 29.21
C ARG A 22 -8.15 -15.98 28.42
N PRO A 23 -7.46 -17.11 28.19
CA PRO A 23 -6.18 -17.13 27.50
C PRO A 23 -6.27 -16.50 26.11
N ASP A 24 -5.24 -15.75 25.72
CA ASP A 24 -5.18 -15.13 24.40
C ASP A 24 -5.03 -16.20 23.30
N ARG A 25 -5.40 -15.87 22.06
CA ARG A 25 -5.38 -16.82 20.92
C ARG A 25 -3.99 -17.38 20.65
N ALA A 26 -2.96 -16.57 20.83
CA ALA A 26 -1.57 -16.99 20.69
C ALA A 26 -1.16 -17.99 21.79
N GLU A 27 -1.73 -17.84 22.98
CA GLU A 27 -1.50 -18.74 24.12
C GLU A 27 -2.22 -20.07 23.93
N LEU A 28 -3.48 -20.03 23.46
CA LEU A 28 -4.25 -21.23 23.08
C LEU A 28 -3.58 -21.98 21.92
N ALA A 29 -3.03 -21.29 20.93
CA ALA A 29 -2.29 -21.91 19.82
C ALA A 29 -1.03 -22.64 20.31
N ARG A 30 -0.30 -22.05 21.28
CA ARG A 30 0.85 -22.69 21.91
C ARG A 30 0.45 -23.90 22.76
N GLN A 31 -0.60 -23.79 23.58
CA GLN A 31 -1.07 -24.86 24.46
C GLN A 31 -1.65 -26.06 23.68
N THR A 32 -2.39 -25.79 22.59
CA THR A 32 -3.06 -26.84 21.80
C THR A 32 -2.21 -27.42 20.67
N ARG A 33 -0.99 -26.90 20.48
CA ARG A 33 -0.08 -27.20 19.34
C ARG A 33 -0.80 -27.08 17.99
N ALA A 34 -1.64 -26.07 17.84
CA ALA A 34 -2.42 -25.82 16.64
C ALA A 34 -2.06 -24.45 16.03
N THR A 35 -2.39 -24.26 14.75
CA THR A 35 -2.26 -22.95 14.13
C THR A 35 -3.27 -21.97 14.73
N GLU A 36 -2.90 -20.69 14.86
CA GLU A 36 -3.81 -19.65 15.37
C GLU A 36 -5.14 -19.58 14.60
N ARG A 37 -5.11 -19.94 13.32
CA ARG A 37 -6.30 -20.01 12.48
C ARG A 37 -7.23 -21.16 12.89
N ALA A 38 -6.68 -22.34 13.15
CA ALA A 38 -7.49 -23.48 13.62
C ALA A 38 -8.10 -23.21 15.00
N VAL A 39 -7.36 -22.51 15.88
CA VAL A 39 -7.87 -22.05 17.18
C VAL A 39 -8.99 -21.03 17.01
N TYR A 40 -8.85 -20.08 16.09
CA TYR A 40 -9.90 -19.10 15.80
C TYR A 40 -11.18 -19.78 15.28
N GLU A 41 -11.05 -20.73 14.36
CA GLU A 41 -12.19 -21.47 13.81
C GLU A 41 -12.89 -22.27 14.93
N ALA A 42 -12.12 -22.94 15.80
CA ALA A 42 -12.67 -23.65 16.96
C ALA A 42 -13.40 -22.72 17.96
N LEU A 43 -12.86 -21.53 18.25
CA LEU A 43 -13.51 -20.56 19.14
C LEU A 43 -14.83 -20.05 18.57
N VAL A 44 -14.88 -19.78 17.26
CA VAL A 44 -16.11 -19.33 16.58
C VAL A 44 -17.19 -20.42 16.60
N GLU A 45 -16.80 -21.69 16.44
CA GLU A 45 -17.74 -22.81 16.57
C GLU A 45 -18.27 -22.96 17.99
N LEU A 46 -17.41 -22.84 19.00
CA LEU A 46 -17.82 -22.92 20.41
C LEU A 46 -18.76 -21.76 20.82
N ASP A 47 -18.53 -20.55 20.31
CA ASP A 47 -19.43 -19.41 20.54
C ASP A 47 -20.80 -19.61 19.86
N LYS A 48 -20.83 -20.18 18.65
CA LYS A 48 -22.09 -20.54 17.96
C LYS A 48 -22.86 -21.62 18.71
N GLU A 49 -22.16 -22.63 19.24
CA GLU A 49 -22.77 -23.69 20.04
C GLU A 49 -23.36 -23.15 21.35
N LYS A 50 -22.65 -22.26 22.05
CA LYS A 50 -23.20 -21.55 23.23
C LYS A 50 -24.43 -20.71 22.89
N ALA A 51 -24.42 -20.03 21.74
CA ALA A 51 -25.58 -19.25 21.29
C ALA A 51 -26.78 -20.14 20.93
N ASN A 52 -26.54 -21.30 20.32
CA ASN A 52 -27.59 -22.25 19.96
C ASN A 52 -28.17 -22.98 21.18
N ASN A 53 -27.35 -23.26 22.19
CA ASN A 53 -27.79 -23.91 23.43
C ASN A 53 -28.58 -22.96 24.36
N ASN A 54 -28.51 -21.65 24.15
CA ASN A 54 -29.21 -20.63 24.94
C ASN A 54 -30.50 -20.09 24.27
N GLY A 55 -31.06 -20.79 23.28
CA GLY A 55 -32.23 -20.31 22.53
C GLY A 55 -33.54 -21.06 22.80
N THR A 56 -34.44 -20.47 23.59
CA THR A 56 -35.91 -20.46 23.32
C THR A 56 -36.48 -19.11 23.81
N PRO A 57 -37.37 -18.44 23.05
CA PRO A 57 -37.74 -17.04 23.27
C PRO A 57 -38.96 -16.90 24.20
N ALA A 58 -38.95 -15.91 25.10
CA ALA A 58 -40.14 -15.51 25.83
C ALA A 58 -40.67 -14.16 25.28
N HIS A 59 -41.68 -14.28 24.43
CA HIS A 59 -42.67 -13.22 24.19
C HIS A 59 -43.67 -13.26 25.36
N VAL A 60 -43.80 -12.19 26.16
CA VAL A 60 -45.04 -11.89 26.91
C VAL A 60 -45.25 -10.38 26.89
N ASN A 61 -46.37 -10.00 26.29
CA ASN A 61 -46.94 -8.67 26.22
C ASN A 61 -47.88 -8.48 27.43
N GLY A 62 -47.98 -7.28 27.99
CA GLY A 62 -48.89 -6.98 29.11
C GLY A 62 -48.85 -5.51 29.55
N ASN A 63 -49.66 -4.68 28.89
CA ASN A 63 -50.03 -3.34 29.36
C ASN A 63 -50.93 -3.42 30.61
N LYS A 64 -50.70 -2.57 31.63
CA LYS A 64 -51.66 -1.58 32.20
C LYS A 64 -51.34 -1.18 33.66
N ALA A 65 -51.42 0.14 33.91
CA ALA A 65 -51.64 0.90 35.15
C ALA A 65 -50.44 1.30 36.06
N GLU A 66 -50.09 2.59 35.96
CA GLU A 66 -49.57 3.52 36.99
C GLU A 66 -50.58 3.74 38.16
N PRO A 67 -50.30 4.54 39.23
CA PRO A 67 -49.02 5.14 39.68
C PRO A 67 -48.75 4.99 41.21
N SER A 68 -47.49 5.10 41.65
CA SER A 68 -47.22 5.69 42.99
C SER A 68 -45.82 6.27 43.16
N SER A 69 -45.77 7.60 43.13
CA SER A 69 -45.04 8.51 44.00
C SER A 69 -43.89 7.97 44.87
N SER A 70 -42.66 8.39 44.53
CA SER A 70 -41.80 9.27 45.34
C SER A 70 -40.31 8.98 45.11
N ASN A 71 -39.58 10.03 44.74
CA ASN A 71 -38.12 10.14 44.73
C ASN A 71 -37.81 11.46 45.45
N PRO A 72 -36.60 11.73 46.01
CA PRO A 72 -35.32 11.25 45.48
C PRO A 72 -34.24 10.90 46.54
N VAL A 73 -33.41 9.89 46.27
CA VAL A 73 -32.06 9.84 46.85
C VAL A 73 -31.01 9.81 45.74
N LYS A 74 -30.36 10.95 45.56
CA LYS A 74 -29.15 11.16 44.76
C LYS A 74 -28.06 10.17 45.18
N ARG A 75 -27.68 9.25 44.30
CA ARG A 75 -26.31 8.74 44.21
C ARG A 75 -25.81 8.88 42.77
N LYS A 76 -24.81 9.75 42.59
CA LYS A 76 -24.04 9.91 41.37
C LYS A 76 -23.35 8.58 41.06
N ALA A 77 -23.61 8.01 39.89
CA ALA A 77 -22.72 7.04 39.26
C ALA A 77 -22.61 7.41 37.79
N ALA A 78 -21.36 7.53 37.37
CA ALA A 78 -20.92 7.99 36.08
C ALA A 78 -21.34 7.02 34.96
N THR A 79 -21.57 7.60 33.77
CA THR A 79 -21.05 7.12 32.48
C THR A 79 -21.21 5.63 32.16
N VAL A 80 -22.12 5.29 31.24
CA VAL A 80 -21.81 4.68 29.92
C VAL A 80 -23.11 4.75 29.08
N LYS A 81 -23.25 5.78 28.23
CA LYS A 81 -24.12 5.69 27.05
C LYS A 81 -23.42 4.77 26.06
N GLN A 82 -23.69 3.47 26.13
CA GLN A 82 -23.26 2.54 25.09
C GLN A 82 -24.17 2.74 23.88
N LYS A 83 -23.77 3.68 23.03
CA LYS A 83 -24.25 3.81 21.65
C LYS A 83 -24.04 2.45 20.98
N LEU A 84 -25.13 1.70 20.82
CA LEU A 84 -25.16 0.45 20.08
C LEU A 84 -24.87 0.77 18.61
N THR A 85 -23.58 0.91 18.30
CA THR A 85 -23.08 1.04 16.95
C THR A 85 -22.94 -0.38 16.47
N THR A 86 -23.90 -0.85 15.68
CA THR A 86 -23.81 -2.12 14.96
C THR A 86 -22.53 -2.10 14.13
N THR A 87 -21.46 -2.70 14.65
CA THR A 87 -20.18 -2.84 13.97
C THR A 87 -20.38 -3.82 12.82
N ARG A 88 -20.79 -3.30 11.66
CA ARG A 88 -20.82 -4.06 10.41
C ARG A 88 -19.42 -4.59 10.15
N LYS A 89 -19.27 -5.92 10.22
CA LYS A 89 -18.05 -6.66 9.88
C LYS A 89 -17.44 -6.06 8.61
N PRO A 90 -16.18 -5.60 8.59
CA PRO A 90 -15.55 -5.19 7.34
C PRO A 90 -15.43 -6.44 6.48
N THR A 91 -16.25 -6.54 5.44
CA THR A 91 -16.10 -7.54 4.39
C THR A 91 -14.68 -7.44 3.86
N SER A 92 -13.90 -8.52 3.95
CA SER A 92 -12.54 -8.57 3.43
C SER A 92 -12.60 -8.43 1.91
N LYS A 93 -12.45 -7.19 1.42
CA LYS A 93 -12.26 -6.94 0.00
C LYS A 93 -10.97 -7.66 -0.38
N ARG A 94 -11.06 -8.69 -1.23
CA ARG A 94 -9.90 -9.35 -1.82
C ARG A 94 -9.06 -8.26 -2.49
N PRO A 95 -7.73 -8.19 -2.28
CA PRO A 95 -6.92 -7.22 -2.99
C PRO A 95 -7.06 -7.47 -4.48
N HIS A 96 -7.45 -6.45 -5.24
CA HIS A 96 -7.49 -6.52 -6.70
C HIS A 96 -6.09 -6.84 -7.20
N ARG A 97 -5.96 -7.88 -8.03
CA ARG A 97 -4.70 -8.25 -8.67
C ARG A 97 -4.36 -7.17 -9.70
N PRO A 98 -3.24 -6.45 -9.57
CA PRO A 98 -2.94 -5.28 -10.41
C PRO A 98 -2.43 -5.64 -11.82
N TRP A 99 -2.55 -6.90 -12.25
CA TRP A 99 -1.94 -7.36 -13.51
C TRP A 99 -2.39 -6.59 -14.76
N PRO A 100 -3.69 -6.24 -14.94
CA PRO A 100 -4.09 -5.40 -16.07
C PRO A 100 -3.44 -4.01 -16.05
N LEU A 101 -3.28 -3.42 -14.85
CA LEU A 101 -2.62 -2.12 -14.70
C LEU A 101 -1.13 -2.20 -15.00
N LEU A 102 -0.48 -3.33 -14.71
CA LEU A 102 0.92 -3.55 -15.08
C LEU A 102 1.11 -3.61 -16.60
N ILE A 103 0.18 -4.25 -17.32
CA ILE A 103 0.24 -4.30 -18.79
C ILE A 103 0.00 -2.92 -19.39
N ILE A 104 -1.02 -2.21 -18.92
CA ILE A 104 -1.30 -0.84 -19.37
C ILE A 104 -0.11 0.07 -19.08
N GLY A 105 0.45 -0.03 -17.87
CA GLY A 105 1.63 0.74 -17.46
C GLY A 105 2.86 0.41 -18.29
N LEU A 106 3.11 -0.86 -18.58
CA LEU A 106 4.24 -1.29 -19.42
C LEU A 106 4.10 -0.79 -20.85
N GLY A 107 2.91 -0.93 -21.45
CA GLY A 107 2.66 -0.41 -22.81
C GLY A 107 2.85 1.10 -22.90
N ALA A 108 2.32 1.83 -21.91
CA ALA A 108 2.52 3.28 -21.82
C ALA A 108 3.99 3.65 -21.60
N ALA A 109 4.72 2.92 -20.76
CA ALA A 109 6.15 3.13 -20.53
C ALA A 109 6.95 2.92 -21.81
N VAL A 110 6.73 1.81 -22.53
CA VAL A 110 7.42 1.54 -23.81
C VAL A 110 7.14 2.61 -24.86
N ALA A 111 5.89 3.09 -24.94
CA ALA A 111 5.51 4.15 -25.86
C ALA A 111 6.19 5.48 -25.51
N VAL A 112 6.18 5.88 -24.23
CA VAL A 112 6.85 7.10 -23.77
C VAL A 112 8.37 6.99 -23.98
N TRP A 113 8.95 5.86 -23.60
CA TRP A 113 10.38 5.56 -23.72
C TRP A 113 10.88 5.70 -25.16
N SER A 114 10.19 5.14 -26.14
CA SER A 114 10.65 5.15 -27.54
C SER A 114 10.75 6.56 -28.12
N GLY A 115 9.80 7.46 -27.82
CA GLY A 115 9.88 8.84 -28.28
C GLY A 115 10.97 9.64 -27.59
N TRP A 116 11.29 9.35 -26.32
CA TRP A 116 12.46 9.94 -25.65
C TRP A 116 13.79 9.45 -26.21
N VAL A 117 13.89 8.17 -26.58
CA VAL A 117 15.07 7.63 -27.27
C VAL A 117 15.26 8.36 -28.59
N GLY A 118 14.18 8.52 -29.37
CA GLY A 118 14.22 9.28 -30.62
C GLY A 118 14.62 10.75 -30.41
N LEU A 119 14.10 11.40 -29.37
CA LEU A 119 14.48 12.75 -28.98
C LEU A 119 15.95 12.85 -28.57
N GLY A 120 16.46 11.89 -27.79
CA GLY A 120 17.85 11.80 -27.37
C GLY A 120 18.79 11.65 -28.56
N GLN A 121 18.43 10.78 -29.51
CA GLN A 121 19.16 10.62 -30.78
C GLN A 121 19.21 11.91 -31.58
N MET A 122 18.08 12.60 -31.74
CA MET A 122 18.02 13.91 -32.40
C MET A 122 18.84 14.97 -31.66
N ALA A 123 18.94 14.86 -30.33
CA ALA A 123 19.72 15.76 -29.48
C ALA A 123 21.22 15.41 -29.42
N GLY A 124 21.68 14.37 -30.13
CA GLY A 124 23.09 13.98 -30.18
C GLY A 124 23.52 12.99 -29.09
N PHE A 125 22.61 12.53 -28.23
CA PHE A 125 22.85 11.37 -27.39
C PHE A 125 22.73 10.13 -28.26
N GLY A 126 23.86 9.48 -28.56
CA GLY A 126 23.92 8.32 -29.43
C GLY A 126 24.66 7.16 -28.77
N VAL A 127 25.12 6.22 -29.60
CA VAL A 127 26.04 5.18 -29.18
C VAL A 127 27.37 5.84 -28.82
N ILE A 128 27.72 5.82 -27.53
CA ILE A 128 28.99 6.29 -27.02
C ILE A 128 29.78 5.05 -26.56
N GLN A 129 31.08 5.02 -26.86
CA GLN A 129 32.00 4.05 -26.27
C GLN A 129 32.26 4.45 -24.81
N LEU A 130 31.91 3.60 -23.85
CA LEU A 130 32.07 3.97 -22.42
C LEU A 130 33.54 4.12 -22.02
N LEU A 131 34.44 3.36 -22.65
CA LEU A 131 35.87 3.36 -22.36
C LEU A 131 36.68 3.34 -23.66
N PRO A 132 36.89 4.51 -24.29
CA PRO A 132 37.82 4.60 -25.42
C PRO A 132 39.24 4.20 -24.95
N GLY A 133 39.80 3.14 -25.54
CA GLY A 133 41.18 2.71 -25.30
C GLY A 133 41.42 1.62 -24.26
N ILE A 134 40.39 1.12 -23.56
CA ILE A 134 40.53 -0.05 -22.65
C ILE A 134 39.55 -1.16 -23.05
N TRP A 135 38.35 -0.80 -23.55
CA TRP A 135 37.33 -1.75 -23.95
C TRP A 135 36.43 -1.17 -25.05
N ASP A 136 36.96 -1.14 -26.28
CA ASP A 136 36.35 -0.44 -27.42
C ASP A 136 35.03 -1.06 -27.94
N ASP A 137 34.71 -2.28 -27.49
CA ASP A 137 33.47 -3.00 -27.82
C ASP A 137 32.28 -2.64 -26.91
N LEU A 138 32.49 -1.97 -25.78
CA LEU A 138 31.40 -1.59 -24.87
C LEU A 138 30.70 -0.33 -25.41
N ARG A 139 29.71 -0.57 -26.27
CA ARG A 139 28.88 0.45 -26.93
C ARG A 139 27.55 0.60 -26.20
N LEU A 140 27.34 1.76 -25.57
CA LEU A 140 26.08 2.08 -24.90
C LEU A 140 25.40 3.22 -25.64
N ASN A 141 24.17 2.97 -26.07
CA ASN A 141 23.34 4.03 -26.58
C ASN A 141 22.84 4.88 -25.40
N THR A 142 23.46 6.03 -25.19
CA THR A 142 23.08 6.95 -24.12
C THR A 142 21.67 7.50 -24.30
N ALA A 143 21.12 7.46 -25.53
CA ALA A 143 19.70 7.73 -25.78
C ALA A 143 18.78 6.73 -25.08
N ILE A 144 19.24 5.51 -24.82
CA ILE A 144 18.46 4.46 -24.13
C ILE A 144 18.54 4.62 -22.61
N VAL A 145 19.69 5.05 -22.09
CA VAL A 145 19.94 5.16 -20.65
C VAL A 145 19.36 6.44 -20.05
N LEU A 146 19.35 7.53 -20.82
CA LEU A 146 18.76 8.81 -20.41
C LEU A 146 17.31 8.66 -19.92
N PRO A 147 16.37 8.13 -20.72
CA PRO A 147 14.97 8.02 -20.31
C PRO A 147 14.77 7.01 -19.19
N LEU A 148 15.57 5.94 -19.18
CA LEU A 148 15.49 4.88 -18.18
C LEU A 148 15.69 5.42 -16.75
N SER A 149 16.63 6.35 -16.57
CA SER A 149 16.90 6.98 -15.27
C SER A 149 15.72 7.84 -14.78
N VAL A 150 15.09 8.59 -15.69
CA VAL A 150 13.95 9.48 -15.40
C VAL A 150 12.70 8.68 -15.09
N GLU A 151 12.43 7.63 -15.87
CA GLU A 151 11.29 6.76 -15.66
C GLU A 151 11.42 5.96 -14.36
N ALA A 152 12.62 5.48 -14.03
CA ALA A 152 12.88 4.84 -12.74
C ALA A 152 12.59 5.80 -11.57
N TYR A 153 12.99 7.07 -11.68
CA TYR A 153 12.65 8.09 -10.67
C TYR A 153 11.14 8.36 -10.61
N ALA A 154 10.48 8.54 -11.75
CA ALA A 154 9.04 8.80 -11.82
C ALA A 154 8.23 7.65 -11.20
N ALA A 155 8.59 6.41 -11.52
CA ALA A 155 7.99 5.21 -10.95
C ALA A 155 8.25 5.13 -9.44
N TYR A 156 9.45 5.45 -8.99
CA TYR A 156 9.79 5.49 -7.56
C TYR A 156 8.98 6.56 -6.81
N ALA A 157 8.90 7.79 -7.35
CA ALA A 157 8.11 8.86 -6.78
C ALA A 157 6.62 8.50 -6.72
N LEU A 158 6.07 7.92 -7.79
CA LEU A 158 4.69 7.45 -7.86
C LEU A 158 4.43 6.32 -6.85
N HIS A 159 5.36 5.38 -6.71
CA HIS A 159 5.29 4.31 -5.73
C HIS A 159 5.27 4.84 -4.29
N VAL A 160 6.13 5.81 -3.99
CA VAL A 160 6.16 6.47 -2.67
C VAL A 160 4.88 7.25 -2.41
N TRP A 161 4.36 7.97 -3.42
CA TRP A 161 3.13 8.75 -3.30
C TRP A 161 1.89 7.86 -3.10
N LEU A 162 1.75 6.80 -3.89
CA LEU A 162 0.61 5.89 -3.84
C LEU A 162 0.71 4.85 -2.70
N GLY A 163 1.85 4.81 -2.00
CA GLY A 163 2.05 3.89 -0.88
C GLY A 163 1.92 2.42 -1.27
N ILE A 164 2.28 2.07 -2.52
CA ILE A 164 2.08 0.73 -3.08
C ILE A 164 3.00 -0.25 -2.34
N THR A 165 2.53 -0.90 -1.27
CA THR A 165 3.25 -2.02 -0.69
C THR A 165 3.03 -3.26 -1.56
N PRO A 166 4.09 -3.98 -1.97
CA PRO A 166 3.94 -5.20 -2.76
C PRO A 166 3.00 -6.17 -2.05
N ALA A 167 2.01 -6.67 -2.78
CA ALA A 167 0.92 -7.52 -2.29
C ALA A 167 1.39 -8.85 -1.67
N THR A 168 2.69 -9.15 -1.73
CA THR A 168 3.34 -10.33 -1.17
C THR A 168 3.72 -10.20 0.30
N LYS A 169 3.68 -9.01 0.91
CA LYS A 169 3.85 -8.87 2.37
C LYS A 169 2.51 -9.03 3.07
N SER A 170 2.36 -10.20 3.69
CA SER A 170 1.29 -10.53 4.63
C SER A 170 1.06 -9.41 5.64
N ARG A 171 -0.21 -9.27 6.03
CA ARG A 171 -0.93 -8.19 6.75
C ARG A 171 -0.38 -7.75 8.12
N SER A 172 0.88 -8.02 8.45
CA SER A 172 1.50 -7.70 9.73
C SER A 172 2.81 -6.92 9.59
N THR A 173 2.87 -5.95 8.68
CA THR A 173 3.87 -4.88 8.76
C THR A 173 3.13 -3.56 8.89
N LYS A 174 3.01 -3.06 10.11
CA LYS A 174 2.48 -1.74 10.43
C LYS A 174 3.44 -0.71 9.85
N THR A 175 3.34 -0.45 8.54
CA THR A 175 4.17 0.57 7.89
C THR A 175 3.73 1.90 8.48
N LYS A 176 4.64 2.56 9.21
CA LYS A 176 4.36 3.87 9.81
C LYS A 176 3.92 4.81 8.68
N PRO A 177 2.81 5.57 8.84
CA PRO A 177 2.37 6.50 7.80
C PRO A 177 3.48 7.52 7.54
N ARG A 178 3.88 7.64 6.26
CA ARG A 178 4.88 8.64 5.82
C ARG A 178 4.37 10.05 6.12
N SER A 179 5.29 10.99 6.33
CA SER A 179 4.96 12.38 6.60
C SER A 179 4.23 13.03 5.43
N ASN A 180 3.30 13.95 5.74
CA ASN A 180 2.59 14.74 4.73
C ASN A 180 3.55 15.52 3.81
N ARG A 181 4.76 15.88 4.28
CA ARG A 181 5.78 16.55 3.46
C ARG A 181 6.33 15.62 2.38
N THR A 182 6.67 14.39 2.75
CA THR A 182 7.18 13.34 1.85
C THR A 182 6.15 12.99 0.77
N LEU A 183 4.87 12.85 1.16
CA LEU A 183 3.79 12.57 0.21
C LEU A 183 3.51 13.73 -0.76
N ARG A 184 3.57 14.98 -0.29
CA ARG A 184 3.43 16.17 -1.16
C ARG A 184 4.57 16.26 -2.16
N PHE A 185 5.82 16.06 -1.70
CA PHE A 185 6.97 16.07 -2.59
C PHE A 185 6.88 14.95 -3.64
N ALA A 186 6.59 13.72 -3.21
CA ALA A 186 6.42 12.58 -4.11
C ALA A 186 5.29 12.80 -5.12
N ARG A 187 4.15 13.39 -4.70
CA ARG A 187 3.05 13.76 -5.60
C ARG A 187 3.48 14.77 -6.65
N THR A 188 4.09 15.87 -6.23
CA THR A 188 4.53 16.94 -7.14
C THR A 188 5.56 16.39 -8.12
N SER A 189 6.54 15.62 -7.63
CA SER A 189 7.53 14.97 -8.48
C SER A 189 6.91 14.00 -9.48
N ALA A 190 5.95 13.16 -9.05
CA ALA A 190 5.28 12.23 -9.95
C ALA A 190 4.50 12.95 -11.05
N ILE A 191 3.74 14.00 -10.71
CA ILE A 191 3.00 14.80 -11.70
C ILE A 191 3.95 15.53 -12.64
N ALA A 192 5.02 16.15 -12.12
CA ALA A 192 6.02 16.84 -12.92
C ALA A 192 6.70 15.87 -13.91
N SER A 193 7.08 14.68 -13.47
CA SER A 193 7.67 13.66 -14.35
C SER A 193 6.72 13.20 -15.43
N LEU A 194 5.42 13.00 -15.12
CA LEU A 194 4.41 12.64 -16.13
C LEU A 194 4.22 13.76 -17.16
N ALA A 195 4.18 15.02 -16.72
CA ALA A 195 4.06 16.16 -17.61
C ALA A 195 5.28 16.30 -18.52
N ILE A 196 6.49 16.15 -17.97
CA ILE A 196 7.73 16.16 -18.75
C ILE A 196 7.72 15.02 -19.79
N GLY A 197 7.28 13.82 -19.40
CA GLY A 197 7.13 12.68 -20.30
C GLY A 197 6.21 12.98 -21.48
N ALA A 198 5.05 13.59 -21.23
CA ALA A 198 4.10 13.98 -22.27
C ALA A 198 4.65 15.08 -23.19
N VAL A 199 5.30 16.10 -22.64
CA VAL A 199 5.90 17.20 -23.41
C VAL A 199 6.96 16.68 -24.37
N ALA A 200 7.83 15.77 -23.93
CA ALA A 200 8.87 15.21 -24.78
C ALA A 200 8.32 14.34 -25.91
N GLN A 201 7.24 13.58 -25.66
CA GLN A 201 6.52 12.83 -26.69
C GLN A 201 5.97 13.78 -27.77
N VAL A 202 5.31 14.86 -27.35
CA VAL A 202 4.80 15.90 -28.28
C VAL A 202 5.96 16.53 -29.06
N ALA A 203 7.05 16.90 -28.38
CA ALA A 203 8.20 17.51 -29.02
C ALA A 203 8.85 16.61 -30.08
N TYR A 204 9.05 15.32 -29.76
CA TYR A 204 9.59 14.35 -30.70
C TYR A 204 8.72 14.20 -31.94
N HIS A 205 7.42 13.97 -31.76
CA HIS A 205 6.51 13.77 -32.89
C HIS A 205 6.35 15.04 -33.74
N LEU A 206 6.32 16.22 -33.13
CA LEU A 206 6.23 17.48 -33.85
C LEU A 206 7.49 17.74 -34.68
N MET A 207 8.67 17.50 -34.11
CA MET A 207 9.94 17.64 -34.83
C MET A 207 10.10 16.61 -35.95
N SER A 208 9.71 15.36 -35.68
CA SER A 208 9.72 14.29 -36.69
C SER A 208 8.77 14.62 -37.85
N ALA A 209 7.56 15.10 -37.56
CA ALA A 209 6.59 15.52 -38.57
C ALA A 209 7.08 16.71 -39.40
N ALA A 210 7.85 17.62 -38.80
CA ALA A 210 8.47 18.75 -39.49
C ALA A 210 9.79 18.41 -40.22
N GLY A 211 10.22 17.13 -40.20
CA GLY A 211 11.40 16.67 -40.93
C GLY A 211 12.75 16.99 -40.27
N TYR A 212 12.77 17.36 -38.99
CA TYR A 212 14.03 17.63 -38.27
C TYR A 212 14.82 16.33 -38.07
N THR A 213 16.06 16.30 -38.55
CA THR A 213 17.02 15.21 -38.31
C THR A 213 17.94 15.48 -37.11
N ARG A 214 18.04 16.75 -36.69
CA ARG A 214 18.75 17.19 -35.49
C ARG A 214 17.85 18.14 -34.72
N ALA A 215 17.80 17.97 -33.40
CA ALA A 215 17.06 18.86 -32.53
C ALA A 215 17.73 20.24 -32.49
N PRO A 216 16.96 21.34 -32.47
CA PRO A 216 17.51 22.68 -32.27
C PRO A 216 18.17 22.79 -30.89
N TRP A 217 19.21 23.64 -30.79
CA TRP A 217 20.05 23.76 -29.59
C TRP A 217 19.29 23.97 -28.27
N PRO A 218 18.13 24.68 -28.18
CA PRO A 218 17.42 24.81 -26.92
C PRO A 218 16.88 23.47 -26.41
N ILE A 219 16.43 22.61 -27.33
CA ILE A 219 15.95 21.26 -27.00
C ILE A 219 17.11 20.39 -26.54
N VAL A 220 18.26 20.47 -27.23
CA VAL A 220 19.48 19.75 -26.82
C VAL A 220 19.89 20.13 -25.40
N MET A 221 20.00 21.43 -25.13
CA MET A 221 20.35 21.96 -23.81
C MET A 221 19.37 21.48 -22.73
N LEU A 222 18.06 21.59 -22.99
CA LEU A 222 17.04 21.18 -22.04
C LEU A 222 17.13 19.68 -21.74
N VAL A 223 17.23 18.84 -22.77
CA VAL A 223 17.36 17.38 -22.62
C VAL A 223 18.64 17.01 -21.86
N ALA A 224 19.74 17.72 -22.09
CA ALA A 224 21.02 17.44 -21.45
C ALA A 224 21.05 17.72 -19.93
N ILE A 225 20.23 18.64 -19.43
CA ILE A 225 20.22 19.02 -18.00
C ILE A 225 19.35 18.07 -17.15
N ILE A 226 18.40 17.37 -17.78
CA ILE A 226 17.44 16.49 -17.10
C ILE A 226 18.09 15.48 -16.14
N PRO A 227 19.18 14.76 -16.50
CA PRO A 227 19.77 13.75 -15.62
C PRO A 227 20.27 14.34 -14.30
N VAL A 228 20.86 15.53 -14.35
CA VAL A 228 21.38 16.23 -13.18
C VAL A 228 20.24 16.60 -12.24
N VAL A 229 19.14 17.11 -12.79
CA VAL A 229 17.94 17.46 -12.03
C VAL A 229 17.31 16.21 -11.40
N VAL A 230 17.17 15.14 -12.17
CA VAL A 230 16.58 13.88 -11.71
C VAL A 230 17.40 13.27 -10.58
N LEU A 231 18.74 13.29 -10.68
CA LEU A 231 19.61 12.81 -9.63
C LEU A 231 19.39 13.59 -8.32
N GLY A 232 19.34 14.91 -8.37
CA GLY A 232 19.06 15.76 -7.20
C GLY A 232 17.69 15.47 -6.57
N LEU A 233 16.65 15.34 -7.39
CA LEU A 233 15.30 15.02 -6.95
C LEU A 233 15.18 13.60 -6.36
N ALA A 234 15.92 12.63 -6.91
CA ALA A 234 16.00 11.26 -6.41
C ALA A 234 16.67 11.21 -5.03
N SER A 235 17.83 11.87 -4.88
CA SER A 235 18.53 11.97 -3.61
C SER A 235 17.69 12.67 -2.53
N ALA A 236 17.00 13.76 -2.88
CA ALA A 236 16.12 14.48 -1.97
C ALA A 236 14.95 13.59 -1.49
N LEU A 237 14.27 12.90 -2.40
CA LEU A 237 13.18 12.00 -2.05
C LEU A 237 13.66 10.82 -1.20
N ALA A 238 14.79 10.21 -1.55
CA ALA A 238 15.38 9.11 -0.78
C ALA A 238 15.72 9.55 0.65
N LYS A 239 16.27 10.76 0.82
CA LYS A 239 16.56 11.33 2.14
C LYS A 239 15.29 11.56 2.96
N LEU A 240 14.23 12.10 2.35
CA LEU A 240 12.93 12.28 3.01
C LEU A 240 12.33 10.95 3.46
N VAL A 241 12.36 9.93 2.60
CA VAL A 241 11.85 8.59 2.92
C VAL A 241 12.66 7.94 4.04
N SER A 242 13.98 8.05 4.02
CA SER A 242 14.84 7.52 5.09
C SER A 242 14.57 8.20 6.43
N ASN A 243 14.42 9.54 6.44
CA ASN A 243 14.10 10.29 7.66
C ASN A 243 12.74 9.89 8.28
N ASP A 244 11.75 9.53 7.46
CA ASP A 244 10.44 9.06 7.93
C ASP A 244 10.48 7.63 8.50
N ILE A 245 11.45 6.81 8.08
CA ILE A 245 11.64 5.44 8.60
C ILE A 245 12.34 5.45 9.96
N HIS A 246 13.29 6.36 10.18
CA HIS A 246 14.08 6.46 11.42
C HIS A 246 13.40 7.27 12.54
N ARG A 247 12.25 7.90 12.29
CA ARG A 247 11.42 8.57 13.31
C ARG A 247 10.41 7.61 13.93
#